data_AF-X0ZLN5-F1
#
_entry.id   AF-X0ZLN5-F1
#
_cell.length_a   1.000
_cell.length_b   1.000
_cell.length_c   1.000
_cell.angle_alpha   90.00
_cell.angle_beta   90.00
_cell.angle_gamma   90.00
#
_symmetry.space_group_name_H-M   'P 1'
#
loop_
_entity.id
_entity.type
_entity.pdbx_description
1 polymer ?
#
loop_
_entity_poly.entity_id
_entity_poly.type
_entity_poly.pdbx_seq_one_letter_code
_entity_poly.pdbx_strand_id
1 'polypeptide(L)'
;MGGWFCFRAAAFEPRIKRVIASSISYDYMKLMNVVLQKMHIFFIKHMRNYSNKMILKSIKKEKGIQAWMSAQLMYITKKQMPMDAFDFWLQLNEENLHSELVKQDVLILTGRNDHFISFKAHAMQVKALTNANSVTAEVFTKETHAHNHCQIGNIGLALDVMVKWIEEKS
;
A
#
# COMPACT_ATOMS: atom_id res chain seq x y z
N MET A 1 -3.99 -0.95 -0.61
CA MET A 1 -4.26 -1.70 0.65
C MET A 1 -4.10 -3.21 0.49
N GLY A 2 -4.72 -3.85 -0.52
CA GLY A 2 -4.57 -5.31 -0.72
C GLY A 2 -3.12 -5.80 -0.76
N GLY A 3 -2.22 -5.04 -1.42
CA GLY A 3 -0.79 -5.36 -1.46
C GLY A 3 -0.07 -5.38 -0.09
N TRP A 4 -0.58 -4.67 0.93
CA TRP A 4 -0.05 -4.77 2.30
C TRP A 4 -0.62 -6.01 2.99
N PHE A 5 -1.95 -6.21 2.89
CA PHE A 5 -2.63 -7.32 3.55
C PHE A 5 -2.23 -8.69 3.01
N CYS A 6 -1.91 -8.83 1.72
CA CYS A 6 -1.50 -10.13 1.18
C CYS A 6 -0.14 -10.57 1.74
N PHE A 7 0.85 -9.67 1.84
CA PHE A 7 2.12 -9.98 2.50
C PHE A 7 1.94 -10.23 3.99
N ARG A 8 1.12 -9.42 4.66
CA ARG A 8 0.84 -9.62 6.08
C ARG A 8 0.16 -10.97 6.35
N ALA A 9 -0.70 -11.44 5.46
CA ALA A 9 -1.28 -12.77 5.56
C ALA A 9 -0.23 -13.86 5.30
N ALA A 10 0.56 -13.71 4.24
CA ALA A 10 1.61 -14.67 3.84
C ALA A 10 2.68 -14.88 4.92
N ALA A 11 3.03 -13.81 5.64
CA ALA A 11 3.95 -13.83 6.78
C ALA A 11 3.48 -14.75 7.93
N PHE A 12 2.18 -15.01 8.08
CA PHE A 12 1.62 -15.73 9.24
C PHE A 12 0.71 -16.91 8.89
N GLU A 13 0.37 -17.12 7.62
CA GLU A 13 -0.46 -18.23 7.16
C GLU A 13 0.35 -19.20 6.28
N PRO A 14 0.85 -20.33 6.84
CA PRO A 14 1.73 -21.26 6.13
C PRO A 14 1.03 -22.06 5.00
N ARG A 15 -0.31 -22.02 4.94
CA ARG A 15 -1.08 -22.61 3.84
C ARG A 15 -0.95 -21.82 2.55
N ILE A 16 -0.66 -20.52 2.62
CA ILE A 16 -0.39 -19.71 1.43
C ILE A 16 0.95 -20.19 0.84
N LYS A 17 0.95 -20.56 -0.44
CA LYS A 17 2.15 -21.02 -1.17
C LYS A 17 2.71 -19.98 -2.13
N ARG A 18 1.84 -19.13 -2.66
CA ARG A 18 2.15 -18.13 -3.69
C ARG A 18 1.42 -16.83 -3.37
N VAL A 19 2.09 -15.70 -3.59
CA VAL A 19 1.56 -14.36 -3.29
C VAL A 19 1.74 -13.46 -4.50
N ILE A 20 0.67 -12.80 -4.93
CA ILE A 20 0.73 -11.77 -5.96
C ILE A 20 0.30 -10.44 -5.34
N ALA A 21 1.13 -9.40 -5.48
CA ALA A 21 0.82 -8.04 -5.05
C ALA A 21 0.65 -7.12 -6.27
N SER A 22 -0.58 -6.63 -6.48
CA SER A 22 -0.95 -5.73 -7.59
C SER A 22 -1.78 -4.55 -7.09
N SER A 23 -1.20 -3.38 -6.83
CA SER A 23 0.23 -3.09 -6.62
C SER A 23 0.61 -3.26 -5.14
N ILE A 24 1.90 -3.12 -4.83
CA ILE A 24 2.43 -3.20 -3.46
C ILE A 24 1.94 -2.06 -2.56
N SER A 25 1.95 -2.26 -1.25
CA SER A 25 1.75 -1.20 -0.26
C SER A 25 2.63 -1.55 0.94
N TYR A 26 3.66 -0.73 1.20
CA TYR A 26 4.71 -1.02 2.17
C TYR A 26 4.58 -0.18 3.43
N ASP A 27 5.06 1.07 3.38
CA ASP A 27 4.88 2.08 4.41
C ASP A 27 4.68 3.44 3.75
N TYR A 28 3.46 3.96 3.80
CA TYR A 28 3.13 5.24 3.17
C TYR A 28 3.83 6.44 3.83
N MET A 29 4.12 6.38 5.13
CA MET A 29 4.80 7.47 5.83
C MET A 29 6.24 7.62 5.35
N LYS A 30 6.89 6.52 4.95
CA LYS A 30 8.24 6.54 4.38
C LYS A 30 8.32 7.03 2.94
N LEU A 31 7.18 7.14 2.24
CA LEU A 31 7.14 7.73 0.90
C LEU A 31 7.10 9.26 0.94
N MET A 32 6.82 9.84 2.10
CA MET A 32 6.82 11.28 2.32
C MET A 32 8.23 11.82 2.54
N ASN A 33 8.44 13.11 2.29
CA ASN A 33 9.64 13.80 2.74
C ASN A 33 9.74 13.75 4.28
N VAL A 34 10.94 13.54 4.81
CA VAL A 34 11.22 13.37 6.26
C VAL A 34 10.68 14.54 7.11
N VAL A 35 10.77 15.78 6.63
CA VAL A 35 10.26 16.95 7.36
C VAL A 35 8.74 16.90 7.44
N LEU A 36 8.09 16.63 6.30
CA LEU A 36 6.63 16.53 6.24
C LEU A 36 6.11 15.34 7.06
N GLN A 37 6.82 14.22 7.03
CA GLN A 37 6.52 13.04 7.84
C GLN A 37 6.54 13.38 9.34
N LYS A 38 7.59 14.04 9.83
CA LYS A 38 7.69 14.48 11.23
C LYS A 38 6.58 15.45 11.60
N MET A 39 6.26 16.41 10.73
CA MET A 39 5.13 17.31 10.97
C MET A 39 3.81 16.55 11.05
N HIS A 40 3.53 15.64 10.11
CA HIS A 40 2.32 14.80 10.14
C HIS A 40 2.22 14.02 11.46
N ILE A 41 3.30 13.35 11.88
CA ILE A 41 3.32 12.61 13.16
C ILE A 41 3.07 13.55 14.34
N PHE A 42 3.67 14.75 14.34
CA PHE A 42 3.43 15.74 15.39
C PHE A 42 1.96 16.13 15.47
N PHE A 43 1.32 16.47 14.35
CA PHE A 43 -0.09 16.85 14.30
C PHE A 43 -1.03 15.71 14.72
N ILE A 44 -0.71 14.47 14.33
CA ILE A 44 -1.49 13.27 14.69
C ILE A 44 -1.34 12.94 16.19
N LYS A 45 -0.17 13.17 16.78
CA LYS A 45 0.07 12.82 18.20
C LYS A 45 -0.31 13.93 19.17
N HIS A 46 -0.01 15.19 18.85
CA HIS A 46 -0.09 16.29 19.81
C HIS A 46 -1.24 17.27 19.54
N MET A 47 -1.73 17.36 18.31
CA MET A 47 -2.77 18.32 17.91
C MET A 47 -4.09 17.65 17.53
N ARG A 48 -4.39 16.46 18.09
CA ARG A 48 -5.52 15.60 17.70
C ARG A 48 -6.84 16.33 17.60
N ASN A 49 -7.21 17.09 18.64
CA ASN A 49 -8.49 17.80 18.69
C ASN A 49 -8.61 18.85 17.58
N TYR A 50 -7.54 19.59 17.34
CA TYR A 50 -7.48 20.57 16.26
C TYR A 50 -7.55 19.91 14.89
N SER A 51 -6.74 18.87 14.66
CA SER A 51 -6.71 18.09 13.41
C SER A 51 -8.07 17.47 13.11
N ASN A 52 -8.72 16.85 14.10
CA ASN A 52 -10.08 16.31 14.01
C ASN A 52 -11.08 17.37 13.57
N LYS A 53 -11.12 18.52 14.26
CA LYS A 53 -12.05 19.62 13.95
C LYS A 53 -11.84 20.15 12.53
N MET A 54 -10.59 20.34 12.11
CA MET A 54 -10.26 20.82 10.77
C MET A 54 -10.67 19.84 9.67
N ILE A 55 -10.38 18.55 9.84
CA ILE A 55 -10.72 17.53 8.86
C ILE A 55 -12.24 17.32 8.79
N LEU A 56 -12.94 17.25 9.92
CA LEU A 56 -14.41 17.16 9.93
C LEU A 56 -15.07 18.36 9.25
N LYS A 57 -14.55 19.57 9.46
CA LYS A 57 -15.00 20.77 8.75
C LYS A 57 -14.72 20.66 7.24
N SER A 58 -13.61 20.05 6.83
CA SER A 58 -13.28 19.80 5.43
C SER A 58 -14.24 18.78 4.79
N ILE A 59 -14.51 17.67 5.50
CA ILE A 59 -15.47 16.62 5.11
C ILE A 59 -16.87 17.22 4.92
N LYS A 60 -17.38 17.96 5.90
CA LYS A 60 -18.70 18.60 5.83
C LYS A 60 -18.84 19.58 4.66
N LYS A 61 -17.72 20.16 4.21
CA LYS A 61 -17.68 21.08 3.08
C LYS A 61 -17.31 20.39 1.75
N GLU A 62 -17.18 19.05 1.75
CA GLU A 62 -16.81 18.24 0.59
C GLU A 62 -15.56 18.77 -0.14
N LYS A 63 -14.58 19.24 0.64
CA LYS A 63 -13.41 19.94 0.12
C LYS A 63 -12.35 19.00 -0.45
N GLY A 64 -12.63 18.49 -1.64
CA GLY A 64 -11.67 17.78 -2.49
C GLY A 64 -11.30 16.38 -2.00
N ILE A 65 -10.31 15.79 -2.67
CA ILE A 65 -9.97 14.36 -2.51
C ILE A 65 -9.54 14.01 -1.08
N GLN A 66 -8.86 14.90 -0.37
CA GLN A 66 -8.40 14.64 1.01
C GLN A 66 -9.54 14.54 2.01
N ALA A 67 -10.58 15.37 1.83
CA ALA A 67 -11.80 15.29 2.63
C ALA A 67 -12.51 13.96 2.38
N TRP A 68 -12.66 13.58 1.10
CA TRP A 68 -13.24 12.29 0.74
C TRP A 68 -12.43 11.10 1.28
N MET A 69 -11.09 11.10 1.13
CA MET A 69 -10.22 10.05 1.65
C MET A 69 -10.34 9.90 3.17
N SER A 70 -10.40 11.01 3.90
CA SER A 70 -10.57 11.00 5.35
C SER A 70 -11.93 10.43 5.76
N ALA A 71 -13.00 10.82 5.06
CA ALA A 71 -14.34 10.28 5.29
C ALA A 71 -14.41 8.77 4.98
N GLN A 72 -13.79 8.32 3.88
CA GLN A 72 -13.71 6.91 3.53
C GLN A 72 -12.89 6.10 4.54
N LEU A 73 -11.75 6.64 5.00
CA LEU A 73 -10.94 5.98 6.02
C LEU A 73 -11.73 5.79 7.32
N MET A 74 -12.46 6.82 7.76
CA MET A 74 -13.38 6.71 8.90
C MET A 74 -14.46 5.65 8.67
N TYR A 75 -15.08 5.64 7.48
CA TYR A 75 -16.15 4.72 7.12
C TYR A 75 -15.72 3.25 7.12
N ILE A 76 -14.56 2.93 6.55
CA ILE A 76 -14.06 1.54 6.47
C ILE A 76 -13.53 1.05 7.82
N THR A 77 -12.97 1.94 8.65
CA THR A 77 -12.45 1.59 9.98
C THR A 77 -13.49 1.70 11.09
N LYS A 78 -14.71 2.15 10.77
CA LYS A 78 -15.82 2.41 11.71
C LYS A 78 -15.44 3.37 12.84
N LYS A 79 -14.51 4.30 12.57
CA LYS A 79 -14.06 5.32 13.52
C LYS A 79 -14.89 6.59 13.37
N GLN A 80 -15.28 7.17 14.49
CA GLN A 80 -16.08 8.41 14.52
C GLN A 80 -15.24 9.66 14.34
N MET A 81 -13.93 9.59 14.62
CA MET A 81 -13.02 10.71 14.53
C MET A 81 -11.91 10.43 13.49
N PRO A 82 -11.51 11.41 12.67
CA PRO A 82 -10.46 11.25 11.68
C PRO A 82 -9.15 10.70 12.26
N MET A 83 -8.67 11.26 13.37
CA MET A 83 -7.37 10.88 13.95
C MET A 83 -7.35 9.42 14.41
N ASP A 84 -8.47 8.87 14.89
CA ASP A 84 -8.54 7.45 15.29
C ASP A 84 -8.51 6.54 14.04
N ALA A 85 -9.06 7.01 12.92
CA ALA A 85 -8.97 6.33 11.63
C ALA A 85 -7.54 6.39 11.07
N PHE A 86 -6.85 7.52 11.24
CA PHE A 86 -5.44 7.67 10.90
C PHE A 86 -4.52 6.80 11.77
N ASP A 87 -4.83 6.58 13.05
CA ASP A 87 -4.05 5.66 13.88
C ASP A 87 -4.05 4.24 13.31
N PHE A 88 -5.20 3.76 12.80
CA PHE A 88 -5.26 2.48 12.08
C PHE A 88 -4.38 2.51 10.83
N TRP A 89 -4.45 3.58 10.03
CA TRP A 89 -3.62 3.69 8.83
C TRP A 89 -2.11 3.72 9.15
N LEU A 90 -1.69 4.33 10.26
CA LEU A 90 -0.31 4.29 10.74
C LEU A 90 0.16 2.89 11.16
N GLN A 91 -0.76 1.97 11.48
CA GLN A 91 -0.41 0.56 11.72
C GLN A 91 -0.09 -0.19 10.42
N LEU A 92 -0.51 0.32 9.25
CA LEU A 92 -0.17 -0.25 7.94
C LEU A 92 1.23 0.20 7.51
N ASN A 93 2.23 -0.16 8.31
CA ASN A 93 3.63 0.19 8.15
C ASN A 93 4.49 -1.06 7.91
N GLU A 94 5.78 -0.86 7.66
CA GLU A 94 6.72 -1.95 7.36
C GLU A 94 7.01 -2.87 8.54
N GLU A 95 7.00 -2.35 9.77
CA GLU A 95 7.32 -3.12 10.98
C GLU A 95 6.21 -4.13 11.26
N ASN A 96 4.96 -3.68 11.15
CA ASN A 96 3.79 -4.52 11.32
C ASN A 96 3.52 -5.43 10.11
N LEU A 97 4.12 -5.15 8.94
CA LEU A 97 3.95 -5.94 7.72
C LEU A 97 4.64 -7.30 7.82
N HIS A 98 5.80 -7.35 8.49
CA HIS A 98 6.64 -8.54 8.64
C HIS A 98 7.03 -9.20 7.31
N SER A 99 7.58 -8.41 6.38
CA SER A 99 8.02 -8.93 5.06
C SER A 99 9.11 -9.99 5.18
N GLU A 100 9.93 -9.92 6.24
CA GLU A 100 10.96 -10.89 6.57
C GLU A 100 10.40 -12.28 6.94
N LEU A 101 9.12 -12.39 7.31
CA LEU A 101 8.51 -13.67 7.65
C LEU A 101 7.86 -14.37 6.45
N VAL A 102 7.75 -13.68 5.30
CA VAL A 102 7.20 -14.26 4.07
C VAL A 102 8.17 -15.32 3.55
N LYS A 103 7.66 -16.54 3.33
CA LYS A 103 8.43 -17.70 2.84
C LYS A 103 7.96 -18.24 1.49
N GLN A 104 6.91 -17.64 0.94
CA GLN A 104 6.25 -18.07 -0.29
C GLN A 104 7.02 -17.62 -1.54
N ASP A 105 6.63 -18.15 -2.69
CA ASP A 105 6.95 -17.52 -3.97
C ASP A 105 6.12 -16.24 -4.12
N VAL A 106 6.78 -15.15 -4.51
CA VAL A 106 6.19 -13.82 -4.58
C VAL A 106 6.30 -13.26 -5.99
N LEU A 107 5.18 -12.71 -6.49
CA LEU A 107 5.14 -11.83 -7.66
C LEU A 107 4.72 -10.42 -7.23
N ILE A 108 5.51 -9.43 -7.60
CA ILE A 108 5.21 -8.01 -7.41
C ILE A 108 4.94 -7.37 -8.76
N LEU A 109 3.77 -6.75 -8.94
CA LEU A 109 3.45 -5.92 -10.10
C LEU A 109 3.51 -4.45 -9.71
N THR A 110 4.34 -3.68 -10.42
CA THR A 110 4.56 -2.26 -10.12
C THR A 110 4.45 -1.41 -11.38
N GLY A 111 3.54 -0.44 -11.38
CA GLY A 111 3.51 0.61 -12.39
C GLY A 111 4.64 1.63 -12.17
N ARG A 112 5.45 1.90 -13.20
CA ARG A 112 6.57 2.86 -13.11
C ARG A 112 6.12 4.29 -12.81
N ASN A 113 4.92 4.66 -13.25
CA ASN A 113 4.33 5.98 -12.97
C ASN A 113 3.05 5.86 -12.14
N ASP A 114 3.03 4.93 -11.17
CA ASP A 114 1.97 4.85 -10.18
C ASP A 114 1.94 6.18 -9.37
N HIS A 115 0.85 6.91 -9.52
CA HIS A 115 0.64 8.21 -8.86
C HIS A 115 0.21 8.06 -7.40
N PHE A 116 -0.29 6.89 -7.02
CA PHE A 116 -0.77 6.61 -5.68
C PHE A 116 0.35 6.05 -4.79
N ILE A 117 1.23 5.22 -5.36
CA ILE A 117 2.34 4.58 -4.67
C ILE A 117 3.63 4.84 -5.43
N SER A 118 4.50 5.65 -4.84
CA SER A 118 5.78 5.98 -5.47
C SER A 118 6.59 4.72 -5.78
N PHE A 119 7.24 4.70 -6.95
CA PHE A 119 8.16 3.62 -7.34
C PHE A 119 9.27 3.34 -6.31
N LYS A 120 9.60 4.28 -5.42
CA LYS A 120 10.52 4.04 -4.30
C LYS A 120 10.09 2.86 -3.42
N ALA A 121 8.78 2.67 -3.25
CA ALA A 121 8.22 1.55 -2.48
C ALA A 121 8.62 0.18 -3.06
N HIS A 122 8.83 0.10 -4.38
CA HIS A 122 9.18 -1.14 -5.08
C HIS A 122 10.47 -1.75 -4.53
N ALA A 123 11.56 -0.98 -4.59
CA ALA A 123 12.85 -1.45 -4.12
C ALA A 123 12.83 -1.75 -2.61
N MET A 124 12.08 -0.97 -1.82
CA MET A 124 11.92 -1.20 -0.38
C MET A 124 11.24 -2.53 -0.09
N GLN A 125 10.10 -2.80 -0.75
CA GLN A 125 9.34 -4.04 -0.54
C GLN A 125 10.11 -5.28 -1.02
N VAL A 126 10.73 -5.22 -2.21
CA VAL A 126 11.54 -6.33 -2.75
C VAL A 126 12.69 -6.65 -1.80
N LYS A 127 13.40 -5.63 -1.29
CA LYS A 127 14.50 -5.81 -0.35
C LYS A 127 14.06 -6.37 1.00
N ALA A 128 12.85 -6.05 1.45
CA ALA A 128 12.32 -6.51 2.73
C ALA A 128 11.90 -7.99 2.74
N LEU A 129 11.68 -8.61 1.57
CA LEU A 129 11.30 -10.02 1.42
C LEU A 129 12.52 -10.96 1.50
N THR A 130 13.29 -10.87 2.59
CA THR A 130 14.59 -11.54 2.73
C THR A 130 14.53 -13.07 2.81
N ASN A 131 13.38 -13.63 3.21
CA ASN A 131 13.20 -15.07 3.40
C ASN A 131 12.18 -15.69 2.42
N ALA A 132 11.72 -14.92 1.43
CA ALA A 132 10.81 -15.43 0.41
C ALA A 132 11.52 -16.51 -0.42
N ASN A 133 10.80 -17.57 -0.81
CA ASN A 133 11.39 -18.66 -1.60
C ASN A 133 11.88 -18.16 -2.96
N SER A 134 11.10 -17.28 -3.60
CA SER A 134 11.53 -16.52 -4.76
C SER A 134 10.75 -15.20 -4.84
N VAL A 135 11.37 -14.19 -5.47
CA VAL A 135 10.73 -12.89 -5.73
C VAL A 135 10.87 -12.56 -7.21
N THR A 136 9.74 -12.53 -7.91
CA THR A 136 9.58 -12.02 -9.28
C THR A 136 9.02 -10.60 -9.20
N ALA A 137 9.63 -9.64 -9.90
CA ALA A 137 9.39 -8.21 -9.70
C ALA A 137 9.20 -7.48 -11.04
N GLU A 138 7.93 -7.29 -11.41
CA GLU A 138 7.55 -6.92 -12.77
C GLU A 138 7.15 -5.45 -12.81
N VAL A 139 7.93 -4.67 -13.56
CA VAL A 139 7.79 -3.22 -13.66
C VAL A 139 7.18 -2.85 -15.00
N PHE A 140 5.99 -2.27 -14.97
CA PHE A 140 5.25 -1.84 -16.15
C PHE A 140 5.54 -0.39 -16.49
N THR A 141 5.82 -0.11 -17.76
CA THR A 141 6.25 1.20 -18.25
C THR A 141 5.22 1.80 -19.21
N LYS A 142 5.50 3.00 -19.74
CA LYS A 142 4.54 3.70 -20.60
C LYS A 142 4.26 2.92 -21.89
N GLU A 143 5.28 2.23 -22.37
CA GLU A 143 5.29 1.43 -23.60
C GLU A 143 4.32 0.24 -23.50
N THR A 144 4.07 -0.29 -22.31
CA THR A 144 3.12 -1.39 -22.09
C THR A 144 1.71 -0.90 -21.76
N HIS A 145 1.49 0.41 -21.63
CA HIS A 145 0.25 1.04 -21.16
C HIS A 145 -0.23 0.58 -19.76
N ALA A 146 0.57 -0.21 -19.04
CA ALA A 146 0.26 -0.75 -17.72
C ALA A 146 0.93 0.02 -16.56
N HIS A 147 1.57 1.17 -16.82
CA HIS A 147 2.39 1.87 -15.81
C HIS A 147 1.63 2.55 -14.65
N ASN A 148 0.30 2.56 -14.65
CA ASN A 148 -0.52 3.23 -13.64
C ASN A 148 -0.79 2.32 -12.44
N HIS A 149 -1.36 2.89 -11.36
CA HIS A 149 -1.75 2.14 -10.17
C HIS A 149 -2.60 0.92 -10.52
N CYS A 150 -2.25 -0.24 -9.98
CA CYS A 150 -2.89 -1.54 -10.26
C CYS A 150 -2.96 -1.88 -11.76
N GLN A 151 -2.06 -1.33 -12.58
CA GLN A 151 -1.97 -1.57 -14.02
C GLN A 151 -3.29 -1.27 -14.77
N ILE A 152 -4.10 -0.33 -14.25
CA ILE A 152 -5.45 -0.06 -14.76
C ILE A 152 -5.51 0.30 -16.26
N GLY A 153 -4.41 0.82 -16.82
CA GLY A 153 -4.32 1.17 -18.24
C GLY A 153 -4.17 -0.03 -19.19
N ASN A 154 -3.80 -1.21 -18.68
CA ASN A 154 -3.71 -2.44 -19.46
C ASN A 154 -3.83 -3.67 -18.54
N ILE A 155 -5.06 -3.91 -18.07
CA ILE A 155 -5.39 -5.00 -17.15
C ILE A 155 -5.18 -6.38 -17.80
N GLY A 156 -5.44 -6.51 -19.11
CA GLY A 156 -5.23 -7.75 -19.85
C GLY A 156 -3.79 -8.24 -19.75
N LEU A 157 -2.83 -7.36 -20.03
CA LEU A 157 -1.41 -7.68 -19.88
C LEU A 157 -1.05 -8.03 -18.42
N ALA A 158 -1.60 -7.30 -17.44
CA ALA A 158 -1.33 -7.60 -16.03
C ALA A 158 -1.84 -8.99 -15.62
N LEU A 159 -3.03 -9.37 -16.09
CA LEU A 159 -3.61 -10.70 -15.85
C LEU A 159 -2.80 -11.80 -16.55
N ASP A 160 -2.37 -11.57 -17.79
CA ASP A 160 -1.52 -12.53 -18.53
C ASP A 160 -0.22 -12.82 -17.77
N VAL A 161 0.42 -11.79 -17.22
CA VAL A 161 1.62 -11.94 -16.38
C VAL A 161 1.32 -12.76 -15.13
N MET A 162 0.19 -12.48 -14.44
CA MET A 162 -0.21 -13.24 -13.25
C MET A 162 -0.45 -14.72 -13.56
N VAL A 163 -1.19 -15.02 -14.63
CA VAL A 163 -1.53 -16.40 -15.02
C VAL A 163 -0.28 -17.17 -15.40
N LYS A 164 0.57 -16.61 -16.28
CA LYS A 164 1.83 -17.26 -16.69
C LYS A 164 2.73 -17.56 -15.49
N TRP A 165 2.86 -16.60 -14.58
CA TRP A 165 3.65 -16.81 -13.37
C TRP A 165 3.06 -17.90 -12.45
N ILE A 166 1.72 -17.98 -12.33
CA ILE A 166 1.06 -19.06 -11.60
C ILE A 166 1.39 -20.41 -12.25
N GLU A 167 1.31 -20.52 -13.57
CA GLU A 167 1.62 -21.75 -14.32
C GLU A 167 3.08 -22.17 -14.14
N GLU A 168 4.03 -21.23 -14.22
CA GLU A 168 5.47 -21.48 -14.02
C GLU A 168 5.82 -21.92 -12.59
N LYS A 169 5.03 -21.52 -11.59
CA LYS A 169 5.22 -21.84 -10.18
C LYS A 169 4.31 -22.97 -9.68
N SER A 170 3.58 -23.64 -10.57
CA SER A 170 2.70 -24.77 -10.23
C SER A 170 3.47 -26.08 -10.10
#